data_AF-A0A257SU41-F1
#
_entry.id   AF-A0A257SU41-F1
#
_cell.length_a   1.000
_cell.length_b   1.000
_cell.length_c   1.000
_cell.angle_alpha   90.00
_cell.angle_beta   90.00
_cell.angle_gamma   90.00
#
_symmetry.space_group_name_H-M   'P 1'
#
loop_
_entity.id
_entity.type
_entity.pdbx_description
1 polymer ?
#
loop_
_entity_poly.entity_id
_entity_poly.type
_entity_poly.pdbx_seq_one_letter_code
_entity_poly.pdbx_strand_id
1 'polypeptide(L)' 'MALADAEAGTRLGSFMMLSWYDRDRDFESPQHVSECHQAGAVPGYVDYGLYHGATLKVDVENGRFVFFYLPVDL' A
#
# COMPACT_ATOMS: atom_id res chain seq x y z
N MET A 1 -7.84 -7.14 -2.06
CA MET A 1 -8.03 -6.31 -0.85
C MET A 1 -8.36 -7.17 0.36
N ALA A 2 -9.50 -7.89 0.43
CA ALA A 2 -9.90 -8.68 1.60
C ALA A 2 -8.83 -9.63 2.19
N LEU A 3 -8.02 -10.31 1.35
CA LEU A 3 -6.92 -11.15 1.83
C LEU A 3 -5.83 -10.34 2.54
N ALA A 4 -5.48 -9.17 1.99
CA ALA A 4 -4.45 -8.31 2.57
C ALA A 4 -4.94 -7.64 3.86
N ASP A 5 -6.23 -7.27 3.92
CA ASP A 5 -6.85 -6.73 5.13
C ASP A 5 -6.92 -7.77 6.26
N ALA A 6 -7.19 -9.03 5.93
CA ALA A 6 -7.18 -10.12 6.90
C ALA A 6 -5.76 -10.35 7.49
N GLU A 7 -4.74 -10.29 6.63
CA GLU A 7 -3.34 -10.37 7.08
C GLU A 7 -2.96 -9.17 7.95
N ALA A 8 -3.35 -7.96 7.54
CA ALA A 8 -3.13 -6.74 8.32
C ALA A 8 -3.81 -6.80 9.69
N GLY A 9 -5.06 -7.26 9.75
CA GLY A 9 -5.79 -7.45 11.01
C GLY A 9 -5.12 -8.48 11.93
N THR A 10 -4.56 -9.55 11.36
CA THR A 10 -3.85 -10.58 12.14
C THR A 10 -2.56 -10.04 12.77
N ARG A 11 -1.85 -9.14 12.08
CA ARG A 11 -0.56 -8.61 12.54
C ARG A 11 -0.65 -7.35 13.38
N LEU A 12 -1.60 -6.47 13.05
CA LEU A 12 -1.69 -5.12 13.60
C LEU A 12 -2.92 -4.94 14.51
N GLY A 13 -3.88 -5.86 14.48
CA GLY A 13 -5.17 -5.68 15.14
C GLY A 13 -6.00 -4.63 14.40
N SER A 14 -6.07 -3.42 14.95
CA SER A 14 -6.71 -2.28 14.28
C SER A 14 -5.74 -1.62 13.30
N PHE A 15 -6.18 -1.38 12.07
CA PHE A 15 -5.33 -0.85 11.02
C PHE A 15 -6.06 0.15 10.12
N MET A 16 -5.26 0.95 9.42
CA MET A 16 -5.69 1.78 8.31
C MET A 16 -4.83 1.45 7.07
N MET A 17 -5.48 1.24 5.93
CA MET A 17 -4.78 1.11 4.64
C MET A 17 -4.42 2.51 4.12
N LEU A 18 -3.14 2.75 3.87
CA LEU A 18 -2.63 4.04 3.40
C LEU A 18 -2.58 4.12 1.88
N SER A 19 -2.04 3.09 1.23
CA SER A 19 -1.90 3.03 -0.22
C SER A 19 -1.94 1.62 -0.76
N TRP A 20 -2.25 1.50 -2.06
CA TRP A 20 -2.25 0.24 -2.76
C TRP A 20 -1.95 0.37 -4.25
N TYR A 21 -1.57 -0.75 -4.87
CA TYR A 21 -1.35 -0.89 -6.31
C TYR A 21 -1.96 -2.21 -6.83
N ASP A 22 -2.59 -2.13 -7.99
CA ASP A 22 -3.10 -3.23 -8.80
C ASP A 22 -2.40 -3.20 -10.17
N ARG A 23 -1.51 -4.17 -10.39
CA ARG A 23 -0.73 -4.28 -11.62
C ARG A 23 -1.59 -4.63 -12.83
N ASP A 24 -2.66 -5.41 -12.66
CA ASP A 24 -3.46 -5.89 -13.79
C ASP A 24 -4.18 -4.74 -14.49
N ARG A 25 -4.55 -3.72 -13.71
CA ARG A 25 -5.25 -2.52 -14.18
C ARG A 25 -4.35 -1.30 -14.29
N ASP A 26 -3.10 -1.45 -13.86
CA ASP A 26 -2.14 -0.36 -13.64
C ASP A 26 -2.76 0.80 -12.87
N PHE A 27 -3.38 0.47 -11.73
CA PHE A 27 -4.13 1.43 -10.92
C PHE A 27 -3.61 1.46 -9.49
N GLU A 28 -3.63 2.64 -8.90
CA GLU A 28 -3.15 2.86 -7.55
C GLU A 28 -4.06 3.78 -6.75
N SER A 29 -3.90 3.73 -5.44
CA SER A 29 -4.46 4.71 -4.52
C SER A 29 -3.39 5.14 -3.51
N PRO A 30 -3.28 6.45 -3.23
CA PRO A 30 -3.94 7.55 -3.92
C PRO A 30 -3.61 7.60 -5.42
N GLN A 31 -4.55 8.07 -6.24
CA GLN A 31 -4.40 8.04 -7.70
C GLN A 31 -3.34 9.03 -8.19
N HIS A 32 -2.65 8.69 -9.28
CA HIS A 32 -1.69 9.53 -10.00
C HIS A 32 -0.46 9.98 -9.19
N VAL A 33 -0.20 9.39 -8.01
CA VAL A 33 0.97 9.76 -7.19
C VAL A 33 2.26 9.34 -7.88
N SER A 34 2.25 8.21 -8.61
CA SER A 34 3.39 7.74 -9.41
C SER A 34 3.67 8.65 -10.61
N GLU A 35 2.64 9.26 -11.20
CA GLU A 35 2.80 10.17 -12.35
C GLU A 35 3.46 11.51 -11.96
N CYS A 36 3.20 12.00 -10.75
CA CYS A 36 3.90 13.16 -10.20
C CYS A 36 5.41 12.86 -9.98
N HIS A 37 5.74 11.60 -9.74
CA HIS A 37 7.10 11.12 -9.50
C HIS A 37 7.74 10.42 -10.72
N GLN A 38 7.41 10.81 -11.96
CA GLN A 38 7.97 10.20 -13.18
C GLN A 38 9.52 10.19 -13.26
N ALA A 39 10.22 10.99 -12.44
CA ALA A 39 11.68 11.00 -12.32
C ALA A 39 12.23 10.25 -11.08
N GLY A 40 11.36 9.68 -10.25
CA GLY A 40 11.70 8.99 -9.01
C GLY A 40 11.92 7.49 -9.21
N ALA A 41 12.93 6.92 -8.54
CA ALA A 41 13.20 5.48 -8.57
C ALA A 41 12.17 4.63 -7.80
N VAL A 42 11.25 5.28 -7.06
CA VAL A 42 10.26 4.64 -6.18
C VAL A 42 8.86 4.94 -6.70
N PRO A 43 8.00 3.94 -6.92
CA PRO A 43 6.60 4.16 -7.31
C PRO A 43 5.85 5.00 -6.26
N GLY A 44 4.93 5.85 -6.71
CA GLY A 44 4.23 6.82 -5.86
C GLY A 44 3.39 6.19 -4.76
N TYR A 45 2.72 5.06 -5.01
CA TYR A 45 1.99 4.35 -3.96
C TYR A 45 2.94 3.81 -2.85
N VAL A 46 4.18 3.44 -3.19
CA VAL A 46 5.19 2.99 -2.22
C VAL A 46 5.65 4.18 -1.39
N ASP A 47 6.04 5.27 -2.06
CA ASP A 47 6.51 6.48 -1.40
C ASP A 47 5.45 7.06 -0.46
N TYR A 48 4.19 7.12 -0.91
CA TYR A 48 3.07 7.54 -0.08
C TYR A 48 2.92 6.69 1.18
N GLY A 49 2.92 5.37 1.05
CA GLY A 49 2.82 4.47 2.20
C GLY A 49 3.94 4.71 3.21
N LEU A 50 5.19 4.78 2.74
CA LEU A 50 6.35 4.99 3.59
C LEU A 50 6.35 6.39 4.26
N TYR A 51 6.06 7.44 3.50
CA TYR A 51 6.02 8.82 4.01
C TYR A 51 4.94 9.00 5.09
N HIS A 52 3.81 8.32 4.94
CA HIS A 52 2.71 8.34 5.91
C HIS A 52 2.84 7.30 7.03
N GLY A 53 3.99 6.64 7.15
CA GLY A 53 4.34 5.81 8.31
C GLY A 53 3.83 4.38 8.24
N ALA A 54 3.53 3.84 7.05
CA ALA A 54 3.18 2.43 6.91
C ALA A 54 4.24 1.54 7.57
N THR A 55 3.80 0.63 8.44
CA THR A 55 4.70 -0.31 9.13
C THR A 55 4.56 -1.74 8.61
N LEU A 56 3.53 -2.01 7.79
CA LEU A 56 3.30 -3.30 7.13
C LEU A 56 3.09 -3.12 5.63
N LYS A 57 3.90 -3.82 4.83
CA LYS A 57 3.65 -4.06 3.39
C LYS A 57 3.10 -5.47 3.22
N VAL A 58 1.96 -5.60 2.54
CA VAL A 58 1.44 -6.89 2.07
C VAL A 58 1.60 -6.97 0.56
N ASP A 59 2.34 -7.97 0.11
CA ASP A 59 2.65 -8.23 -1.29
C ASP A 59 1.97 -9.54 -1.71
N VAL A 60 1.07 -9.46 -2.69
CA VAL A 60 0.29 -10.60 -3.17
C VAL A 60 0.71 -10.93 -4.60
N GLU A 61 1.05 -12.20 -4.82
CA GLU A 61 1.45 -12.74 -6.13
C GLU A 61 2.60 -11.96 -6.79
N ASN A 62 3.66 -11.69 -6.02
CA ASN A 62 4.90 -11.08 -6.51
C ASN A 62 4.67 -9.70 -7.16
N GLY A 63 3.98 -8.84 -6.41
CA GLY A 63 3.68 -7.45 -6.72
C GLY A 63 2.51 -7.28 -7.69
N ARG A 64 1.70 -8.31 -7.94
CA ARG A 64 0.44 -8.16 -8.69
C ARG A 64 -0.51 -7.23 -7.93
N PHE A 65 -0.57 -7.39 -6.61
CA PHE A 65 -1.20 -6.42 -5.73
C PHE A 65 -0.27 -6.08 -4.55
N VAL A 66 -0.15 -4.80 -4.23
CA VAL A 66 0.67 -4.32 -3.10
C VAL A 66 -0.17 -3.40 -2.24
N PHE A 67 -0.10 -3.57 -0.93
CA PHE A 67 -0.84 -2.77 0.04
C PHE A 67 0.07 -2.31 1.18
N PHE A 68 -0.12 -1.09 1.66
CA PHE A 68 0.61 -0.51 2.79
C PHE A 68 -0.36 -0.14 3.91
N TYR A 69 -0.06 -0.59 5.13
CA TYR A 69 -0.91 -0.41 6.30
C TYR A 69 -0.17 0.27 7.45
N LEU A 70 -0.93 1.04 8.21
CA LEU A 70 -0.53 1.68 9.46
C LEU A 70 -1.37 1.09 10.61
N PRO A 71 -0.78 0.62 11.72
CA PRO A 71 -1.51 0.28 12.93
C PRO A 71 -2.15 1.54 13.50
N VAL A 72 -3.41 1.45 13.90
CA VAL A 72 -4.09 2.52 14.62
C VAL A 72 -4.33 2.02 16.04
N ASP A 73 -3.48 2.47 16.96
CA ASP A 73 -3.70 2.25 18.39
C ASP A 73 -4.98 3.02 18.80
N LEU A 74 -5.88 2.32 19.50
CA LEU A 74 -7.05 2.89 20.16
C LEU A 74 -6.71 3.30 21.59
#